data_AF-A0A1I4VPM5-F1
#
_entry.id   AF-A0A1I4VPM5-F1
#
_cell.length_a   1.000
_cell.length_b   1.000
_cell.length_c   1.000
_cell.angle_alpha   90.00
_cell.angle_beta   90.00
_cell.angle_gamma   90.00
#
_symmetry.space_group_name_H-M   'P 1'
#
loop_
_entity.id
_entity.type
_entity.pdbx_description
1 polymer ?
#
loop_
_entity_poly.entity_id
_entity_poly.type
_entity_poly.pdbx_seq_one_letter_code
_entity_poly.pdbx_strand_id
1 'polypeptide(L)'
;MDGLSDFNALHSRKHDHEAQLYAFDILAMGGDDVGALPLHLRKTNLEQLPARRPDGIIMAPFEGEIVPDQFRAAGFKGLREDLQTSPPAHPRRADRASYVEGSRALAGPG
;
A
#
# COMPACT_ATOMS: atom_id res chain seq x y z
N MET A 1 8.77 10.00 17.65
CA MET A 1 8.82 8.77 16.86
C MET A 1 9.53 9.08 15.56
N ASP A 2 10.44 8.21 15.16
CA ASP A 2 11.22 8.24 13.92
C ASP A 2 10.42 7.76 12.69
N GLY A 3 9.20 7.26 12.90
CA GLY A 3 8.25 6.91 11.84
C GLY A 3 8.36 5.47 11.34
N LEU A 4 9.17 4.64 12.02
CA LEU A 4 9.35 3.22 11.71
C LEU A 4 8.32 2.34 12.44
N SER A 5 7.88 1.28 11.78
CA SER A 5 6.94 0.32 12.38
C SER A 5 7.59 -0.55 13.46
N ASP A 6 7.15 -0.45 14.71
CA ASP A 6 7.50 -1.41 15.77
C ASP A 6 6.49 -2.58 15.79
N PHE A 7 6.82 -3.64 15.06
CA PHE A 7 5.99 -4.84 15.01
C PHE A 7 5.83 -5.52 16.37
N ASN A 8 6.82 -5.47 17.27
CA ASN A 8 6.70 -6.11 18.59
C ASN A 8 5.68 -5.37 19.45
N ALA A 9 5.70 -4.04 19.43
CA ALA A 9 4.71 -3.21 20.12
C ALA A 9 3.30 -3.48 19.56
N LEU A 10 3.13 -3.50 18.23
CA LEU A 10 1.87 -3.80 17.55
C LEU A 10 1.31 -5.18 17.93
N HIS A 11 2.14 -6.23 17.95
CA HIS A 11 1.70 -7.58 18.34
C HIS A 11 1.28 -7.67 19.81
N SER A 12 1.87 -6.85 20.69
CA SER A 12 1.57 -6.90 22.13
C SER A 12 0.17 -6.38 22.49
N ARG A 13 -0.40 -5.50 21.64
CA ARG A 13 -1.64 -4.74 21.87
C ARG A 13 -1.67 -3.87 23.15
N LYS A 14 -0.53 -3.71 23.83
CA LYS A 14 -0.44 -2.90 25.07
C LYS A 14 -0.47 -1.40 24.80
N HIS A 15 -0.14 -1.00 23.57
CA HIS A 15 0.02 0.38 23.13
C HIS A 15 -0.91 0.72 21.97
N ASP A 16 -2.11 0.10 21.90
CA ASP A 16 -3.06 0.31 20.78
C ASP A 16 -3.44 1.78 20.57
N HIS A 17 -3.41 2.59 21.63
CA HIS A 17 -3.68 4.04 21.57
C HIS A 17 -2.58 4.84 20.85
N GLU A 18 -1.40 4.26 20.67
CA GLU A 18 -0.28 4.85 19.90
C GLU A 18 -0.27 4.34 18.44
N ALA A 19 -1.09 3.33 18.12
CA ALA A 19 -1.15 2.75 16.79
C ALA A 19 -1.74 3.76 15.78
N GLN A 20 -1.11 3.84 14.62
CA GLN A 20 -1.51 4.71 13.52
C GLN A 20 -1.89 3.87 12.31
N LEU A 21 -2.96 4.25 11.62
CA LEU A 21 -3.41 3.57 10.41
C LEU A 21 -2.87 4.29 9.19
N TYR A 22 -2.03 3.61 8.40
CA TYR A 22 -1.55 4.11 7.13
C TYR A 22 -2.35 3.49 5.98
N ALA A 23 -3.18 4.29 5.31
CA ALA A 23 -3.86 3.86 4.10
C ALA A 23 -2.91 3.96 2.90
N PHE A 24 -2.73 2.84 2.20
CA PHE A 24 -1.84 2.75 1.04
C PHE A 24 -2.58 2.42 -0.25
N ASP A 25 -3.86 2.06 -0.21
CA ASP A 25 -4.63 1.75 -1.41
C ASP A 25 -6.13 1.88 -1.14
N ILE A 26 -6.93 1.89 -2.21
CA ILE A 26 -8.38 1.87 -2.17
C ILE A 26 -8.91 0.76 -3.10
N LEU A 27 -9.88 -0.01 -2.59
CA LEU A 27 -10.50 -1.10 -3.34
C LEU A 27 -11.93 -0.79 -3.75
N ALA A 28 -12.63 0.07 -3.00
CA ALA A 28 -13.97 0.50 -3.33
C ALA A 28 -14.18 1.97 -2.97
N MET A 29 -14.96 2.68 -3.78
CA MET A 29 -15.35 4.07 -3.54
C MET A 29 -16.79 4.29 -3.98
N GLY A 30 -17.61 4.91 -3.13
CA GLY A 30 -19.01 5.21 -3.49
C GLY A 30 -19.90 3.99 -3.76
N GLY A 31 -19.46 2.79 -3.37
CA GLY A 31 -20.13 1.52 -3.67
C GLY A 31 -19.58 0.79 -4.90
N ASP A 32 -18.73 1.44 -5.69
CA ASP A 32 -18.10 0.86 -6.88
C ASP A 32 -16.78 0.14 -6.52
N ASP A 33 -16.52 -0.98 -7.20
CA ASP A 33 -15.22 -1.65 -7.16
C ASP A 33 -14.21 -0.87 -8.03
N VAL A 34 -13.22 -0.27 -7.38
CA VAL A 34 -12.12 0.43 -8.04
C VAL A 34 -10.83 -0.39 -8.02
N GLY A 35 -10.84 -1.58 -7.40
CA GLY A 35 -9.68 -2.48 -7.31
C GLY A 35 -9.18 -2.95 -8.67
N ALA A 36 -10.06 -3.00 -9.68
CA ALA A 36 -9.71 -3.30 -11.06
C ALA A 36 -8.90 -2.19 -11.77
N LEU A 37 -8.86 -0.98 -11.23
CA LEU A 37 -8.11 0.13 -11.83
C LEU A 37 -6.59 -0.06 -11.66
N PRO A 38 -5.77 0.45 -12.61
CA PRO A 38 -4.33 0.59 -12.42
C PRO A 38 -3.98 1.29 -11.10
N LEU A 39 -2.84 0.92 -10.51
CA LEU A 39 -2.45 1.40 -9.18
C LEU A 39 -2.41 2.93 -9.08
N HIS A 40 -1.88 3.61 -10.09
CA HIS A 40 -1.79 5.08 -10.08
C HIS A 40 -3.17 5.75 -10.01
N LEU A 41 -4.19 5.21 -10.71
CA LEU A 41 -5.56 5.72 -10.62
C LEU A 41 -6.18 5.44 -9.26
N ARG A 42 -5.88 4.29 -8.65
CA ARG A 42 -6.31 3.99 -7.28
C ARG A 42 -5.68 4.94 -6.25
N LYS A 43 -4.40 5.28 -6.42
CA LYS A 43 -3.71 6.29 -5.60
C LYS A 43 -4.34 7.67 -5.76
N THR A 44 -4.63 8.09 -6.99
CA THR A 44 -5.37 9.34 -7.28
C THR A 44 -6.75 9.34 -6.61
N ASN A 45 -7.48 8.22 -6.64
CA ASN A 45 -8.77 8.09 -5.96
C ASN A 45 -8.63 8.14 -4.43
N LEU A 46 -7.61 7.47 -3.86
CA LEU A 46 -7.31 7.50 -2.43
C LEU A 46 -7.05 8.92 -1.94
N GLU A 47 -6.30 9.73 -2.70
CA GLU A 47 -6.03 11.14 -2.39
C GLU A 47 -7.27 12.02 -2.47
N GLN A 48 -8.20 11.70 -3.36
CA GLN A 48 -9.47 12.39 -3.54
C GLN A 48 -10.52 12.07 -2.48
N LEU A 49 -10.30 11.07 -1.61
CA LEU A 49 -11.21 10.82 -0.50
C LEU A 49 -11.38 12.12 0.31
N PRO A 50 -12.60 12.70 0.35
CA PRO A 50 -12.85 13.96 1.02
C PRO A 50 -12.42 13.88 2.48
N ALA A 51 -12.12 15.03 3.07
CA ALA A 51 -11.73 15.24 4.46
C ALA A 51 -12.68 14.67 5.55
N ARG A 52 -13.68 13.85 5.20
CA ARG A 52 -14.41 12.92 6.07
C ARG A 52 -13.55 11.71 6.47
N ARG A 53 -12.24 11.92 6.59
CA ARG A 53 -11.32 10.90 7.09
C ARG A 53 -11.73 10.62 8.53
N PRO A 54 -11.87 9.35 8.92
CA PRO A 54 -11.81 9.03 10.35
C PRO A 54 -10.52 9.64 10.89
N ASP A 55 -10.61 10.36 12.00
CA ASP A 55 -9.42 10.83 12.71
C ASP A 55 -8.49 9.64 12.95
N GLY A 56 -7.20 9.79 12.61
CA GLY A 56 -6.19 8.74 12.81
C GLY A 56 -5.83 7.89 11.59
N ILE A 57 -6.36 8.18 10.39
CA ILE A 57 -5.87 7.57 9.14
C ILE A 57 -4.92 8.52 8.38
N ILE A 58 -3.67 8.09 8.23
CA ILE A 58 -2.59 8.78 7.51
C ILE A 58 -2.47 8.18 6.10
N MET A 59 -2.25 9.02 5.09
CA MET A 59 -1.99 8.52 3.73
C MET A 59 -0.53 8.12 3.60
N ALA A 60 -0.28 6.87 3.20
CA ALA A 60 1.06 6.42 2.88
C ALA A 60 1.53 7.13 1.60
N PRO A 61 2.74 7.74 1.60
CA PRO A 61 3.30 8.36 0.41
C PRO A 61 3.38 7.38 -0.77
N PHE A 62 3.21 7.90 -1.99
CA PHE A 62 3.39 7.13 -3.23
C PHE A 62 4.38 7.85 -4.14
N GLU A 63 5.47 7.15 -4.48
CA GLU A 63 6.57 7.73 -5.26
C GLU A 63 6.58 7.30 -6.74
N GLY A 64 5.60 6.49 -7.19
CA GLY A 64 5.51 6.07 -8.59
C GLY A 64 6.50 4.97 -8.97
N GLU A 65 7.23 5.19 -10.06
CA GLU A 65 8.22 4.23 -10.57
C GLU A 65 9.41 4.12 -9.63
N ILE A 66 9.82 2.88 -9.33
CA ILE A 66 10.96 2.62 -8.47
C ILE A 66 12.23 2.74 -9.29
N VAL A 67 12.99 3.79 -9.02
CA VAL A 67 14.35 3.94 -9.50
C VAL A 67 15.25 3.02 -8.65
N PRO A 68 16.23 2.31 -9.22
CA PRO A 68 17.11 1.39 -8.47
C PRO A 68 17.71 1.98 -7.18
N ASP A 69 17.98 3.29 -7.17
CA ASP A 69 18.56 3.98 -6.03
C ASP A 69 17.56 4.25 -4.88
N GLN A 70 16.25 4.26 -5.13
CA GLN A 70 15.23 4.43 -4.07
C GLN A 70 15.20 3.23 -3.12
N PHE A 71 15.36 2.01 -3.62
CA PHE A 71 15.43 0.81 -2.77
C PHE A 71 16.66 0.84 -1.85
N ARG A 72 17.76 1.39 -2.37
CA ARG A 72 19.01 1.57 -1.61
C ARG A 72 18.84 2.66 -0.55
N ALA A 73 18.23 3.78 -0.91
CA ALA A 73 17.93 4.89 -0.02
C ALA A 73 16.98 4.50 1.12
N ALA A 74 15.93 3.70 0.83
CA ALA A 74 15.05 3.14 1.85
C ALA A 74 15.81 2.28 2.86
N GLY A 75 16.77 1.47 2.37
CA GLY A 75 17.70 0.72 3.22
C GLY A 75 18.53 1.57 4.17
N PHE A 76 19.05 2.70 3.70
CA PHE A 76 19.80 3.63 4.55
C PHE A 76 18.93 4.36 5.58
N LYS A 77 17.63 4.48 5.31
CA LYS A 77 16.65 5.12 6.21
C LYS A 77 15.96 4.12 7.14
N GLY A 78 16.29 2.83 7.08
CA GLY A 78 15.63 1.79 7.88
C GLY A 78 14.20 1.47 7.45
N LEU A 79 13.79 1.87 6.24
CA LEU A 79 12.42 1.76 5.71
C LEU A 79 12.22 0.54 4.79
N ARG A 80 13.13 -0.44 4.78
CA ARG A 80 13.01 -1.60 3.87
C ARG A 80 11.76 -2.41 4.17
N GLU A 81 11.46 -2.55 5.46
CA GLU A 81 10.34 -3.30 6.01
C GLU A 81 9.01 -2.58 5.76
N ASP A 82 9.04 -1.26 5.57
CA ASP A 82 7.88 -0.41 5.30
C ASP A 82 7.70 -0.07 3.79
N LEU A 83 8.64 -0.50 2.93
CA LEU A 83 8.59 -0.26 1.49
C LEU A 83 7.79 -1.34 0.76
N GLN A 84 6.76 -0.93 0.02
CA GLN A 84 5.98 -1.82 -0.83
C GLN A 84 6.13 -1.47 -2.31
N THR A 85 6.43 -2.47 -3.14
CA THR A 85 6.42 -2.35 -4.60
C THR A 85 5.15 -2.99 -5.16
N SER A 86 4.64 -2.45 -6.27
CA SER A 86 3.51 -3.05 -6.98
C SER A 86 3.60 -2.73 -8.46
N PRO A 87 3.31 -3.70 -9.36
CA PRO A 87 3.33 -3.43 -10.79
C PRO A 87 2.28 -2.38 -11.18
N PRO A 88 2.55 -1.50 -12.17
CA PRO A 88 1.67 -0.37 -12.51
C PRO A 88 0.27 -0.78 -12.97
N ALA A 89 0.18 -1.89 -13.72
CA ALA A 89 -1.04 -2.38 -14.34
C ALA A 89 -1.75 -3.47 -13.52
N HIS A 90 -1.37 -3.68 -12.25
CA HIS A 90 -1.91 -4.80 -11.49
C HIS A 90 -3.24 -4.44 -10.82
N PRO A 91 -4.38 -5.00 -11.29
CA PRO A 91 -5.63 -4.90 -10.55
C PRO A 91 -5.48 -5.63 -9.22
N ARG A 92 -5.97 -5.04 -8.12
CA ARG A 92 -6.10 -5.77 -6.87
C ARG A 92 -7.42 -6.49 -6.86
N ARG A 93 -7.35 -7.82 -6.78
CA ARG A 93 -8.50 -8.66 -6.45
C ARG A 93 -8.45 -9.00 -4.97
N ALA A 94 -9.62 -9.03 -4.34
CA ALA A 94 -9.75 -9.24 -2.90
C ALA A 94 -9.35 -10.66 -2.46
N ASP A 95 -9.25 -11.62 -3.37
CA ASP A 95 -8.90 -13.01 -3.08
C ASP A 95 -7.43 -13.34 -3.43
N ARG A 96 -6.75 -13.95 -2.46
CA ARG A 96 -5.32 -14.31 -2.54
C ARG A 96 -5.03 -15.40 -3.59
N ALA A 97 -6.06 -16.18 -3.97
CA ALA A 97 -5.95 -17.25 -4.96
C ALA A 97 -5.82 -16.70 -6.40
N SER A 98 -6.62 -15.70 -6.77
CA SER A 98 -6.56 -15.10 -8.10
C SER A 98 -5.31 -14.25 -8.36
N TYR A 99 -4.66 -13.74 -7.30
CA TYR A 99 -3.41 -12.97 -7.39
C TYR A 99 -2.25 -13.79 -7.99
N VAL A 100 -2.14 -15.06 -7.58
CA VAL A 100 -1.07 -15.97 -8.03
C VAL A 100 -1.29 -16.38 -9.49
N GLU A 101 -2.53 -16.69 -9.87
CA GLU A 101 -2.86 -17.04 -11.26
C GLU A 101 -2.72 -15.86 -12.22
N GLY A 102 -3.19 -14.67 -11.83
CA GLY A 102 -3.07 -13.45 -12.64
C GLY A 102 -1.62 -13.01 -12.84
N SER A 103 -0.76 -13.17 -11.82
CA SER A 103 0.68 -12.88 -11.94
C SER A 103 1.40 -13.87 -12.85
N ARG A 104 0.97 -15.14 -12.86
CA ARG A 104 1.50 -16.19 -13.75
C ARG A 104 1.10 -15.99 -15.21
N ALA A 105 -0.06 -15.40 -15.47
CA ALA A 105 -0.53 -15.13 -16.84
C ALA A 105 0.19 -13.93 -17.49
N LEU A 106 0.70 -12.98 -16.69
CA LEU A 106 1.43 -11.81 -17.17
C LEU A 106 2.94 -12.08 -17.34
N ALA A 107 3.47 -13.08 -16.65
CA ALA A 107 4.77 -13.65 -16.95
C ALA A 107 4.59 -14.67 -18.10
N GLY A 108 4.76 -14.24 -19.34
CA GLY A 108 4.72 -15.13 -20.51
C GLY A 108 5.61 -16.38 -20.35
N PRO A 109 5.40 -17.44 -21.14
CA PRO A 109 6.17 -18.68 -21.00
C PRO A 109 7.66 -18.41 -21.20
N GLY A 110 8.46 -18.88 -20.22
CA GLY A 110 9.92 -18.74 -20.21
C GLY A 110 10.65 -19.74 -21.09
#